data_AF-A0A497RSA9-F1
#
_entry.id   AF-A0A497RSA9-F1
#
_cell.length_a   1.000
_cell.length_b   1.000
_cell.length_c   1.000
_cell.angle_alpha   90.00
_cell.angle_beta   90.00
_cell.angle_gamma   90.00
#
_symmetry.space_group_name_H-M   'P 1'
#
loop_
_entity.id
_entity.type
_entity.pdbx_description
1 polymer ?
#
loop_
_entity_poly.entity_id
_entity_poly.type
_entity_poly.pdbx_seq_one_letter_code
_entity_poly.pdbx_strand_id
1 'polypeptide(L)'
;MPLYKTGLDMWKKYQAKFNPTVIGTRFTDVQSIAVDRAQEGLNMVATARDLVRPILDEYGITGGMRATYLAFGLALLRHIVRQKGDAGKKISSGLKSYYVNAYGLDPSVCDEIIQVIAGWVMPY
;
A
#
# COMPACT_ATOMS: atom_id res chain seq x y z
N MET A 1 13.04 30.31 -15.69
CA MET A 1 12.51 28.93 -15.73
C MET A 1 13.43 28.08 -14.87
N PRO A 2 12.96 27.42 -13.79
CA PRO A 2 13.87 26.67 -12.93
C PRO A 2 14.43 25.49 -13.75
N LEU A 3 15.75 25.48 -13.95
CA LEU A 3 16.48 24.43 -14.67
C LEU A 3 16.14 23.04 -14.08
N TYR A 4 15.89 22.06 -14.96
CA TYR A 4 15.67 20.68 -14.56
C TYR A 4 16.89 20.16 -13.78
N LYS A 5 16.66 19.58 -12.60
CA LYS A 5 17.73 19.02 -11.78
C LYS A 5 18.28 17.77 -12.43
N THR A 6 19.59 17.72 -12.61
CA THR A 6 20.29 16.58 -13.20
C THR A 6 20.50 15.47 -12.16
N GLY A 7 20.89 14.28 -12.62
CA GLY A 7 21.30 13.18 -11.73
C GLY A 7 22.40 13.59 -10.75
N LEU A 8 23.32 14.44 -11.18
CA LEU A 8 24.40 14.96 -10.35
C LEU A 8 23.89 15.90 -9.26
N ASP A 9 22.91 16.75 -9.55
CA ASP A 9 22.31 17.65 -8.57
C ASP A 9 21.57 16.87 -7.47
N MET A 10 20.92 15.75 -7.85
CA MET A 10 20.29 14.83 -6.91
C MET A 10 21.33 14.15 -6.01
N TRP A 11 22.44 13.68 -6.58
CA TRP A 11 23.54 13.06 -5.83
C TRP A 11 24.19 14.01 -4.84
N LYS A 12 24.54 15.23 -5.26
CA LYS A 12 25.13 16.24 -4.39
C LYS A 12 24.20 16.61 -3.23
N LYS A 13 22.90 16.75 -3.51
CA LYS A 13 21.90 16.97 -2.45
C LYS A 13 21.80 15.79 -1.49
N TYR A 14 21.92 14.55 -1.98
CA TYR A 14 21.94 13.37 -1.14
C TYR A 14 23.14 13.40 -0.18
N GLN A 15 24.36 13.59 -0.69
CA GLN A 15 25.57 13.70 0.13
C GLN A 15 25.45 14.78 1.22
N ALA A 16 24.94 15.96 0.87
CA ALA A 16 24.75 17.07 1.81
C ALA A 16 23.80 16.75 2.99
N LYS A 17 22.93 15.74 2.87
CA LYS A 17 22.05 15.31 3.97
C LYS A 17 22.78 14.50 5.05
N PHE A 18 23.97 13.97 4.78
CA PHE A 18 24.70 13.05 5.68
C PHE A 18 25.54 13.74 6.75
N ASN A 19 25.18 14.96 7.15
CA ASN A 19 25.75 15.56 8.35
C ASN A 19 25.20 14.82 9.59
N PRO A 20 26.02 14.12 10.38
CA PRO A 20 25.55 13.28 11.49
C PRO A 20 24.77 14.07 12.54
N THR A 21 25.18 15.31 12.83
CA THR A 21 24.50 16.18 13.78
C THR A 21 23.09 16.53 13.31
N VAL A 22 22.94 16.92 12.04
CA VAL A 22 21.64 17.28 11.46
C VAL A 22 20.72 16.06 11.35
N ILE A 23 21.28 14.89 11.07
CA ILE A 23 20.54 13.62 11.08
C ILE A 23 20.02 13.35 12.48
N GLY A 24 20.89 13.34 13.50
CA GLY A 24 20.51 13.05 14.87
C GLY A 24 19.37 13.95 15.35
N THR A 25 19.52 15.26 15.20
CA THR A 25 18.49 16.24 15.57
C THR A 25 17.16 15.96 14.88
N ARG A 26 17.15 15.78 13.55
CA ARG A 26 15.89 15.55 12.81
C ARG A 26 15.18 14.29 13.25
N PHE A 27 15.90 13.19 13.46
CA PHE A 27 15.30 11.92 13.87
C PHE A 27 14.73 12.02 15.28
N THR A 28 15.44 12.67 16.22
CA THR A 28 14.95 12.89 17.58
C THR A 28 13.70 13.77 17.59
N ASP A 29 13.70 14.88 16.85
CA ASP A 29 12.60 15.86 16.85
C ASP A 29 11.27 15.28 16.34
N VAL A 30 11.30 14.34 15.39
CA VAL A 30 10.08 13.74 14.81
C VAL A 30 9.80 12.31 15.29
N GLN A 31 10.57 11.78 16.25
CA GLN A 31 10.49 10.38 16.63
C GLN A 31 9.08 9.98 17.08
N SER A 32 8.45 10.78 17.96
CA SER A 32 7.09 10.52 18.47
C SER A 32 6.08 10.48 17.32
N ILE A 33 6.07 11.50 16.47
CA ILE A 33 5.19 11.60 15.30
C ILE A 33 5.40 10.41 14.35
N ALA A 34 6.65 9.97 14.17
CA ALA A 34 6.97 8.84 13.31
C ALA A 34 6.46 7.52 13.89
N VAL A 35 6.55 7.32 15.21
CA VAL A 35 6.06 6.13 15.91
C VAL A 35 4.53 6.06 15.85
N ASP A 36 3.83 7.17 16.10
CA ASP A 36 2.36 7.22 16.03
C ASP A 36 1.87 6.88 14.62
N ARG A 37 2.46 7.48 13.60
CA ARG A 37 2.14 7.18 12.19
C ARG A 37 2.48 5.75 11.80
N ALA A 38 3.56 5.19 12.34
CA ALA A 38 3.92 3.80 12.11
C ALA A 38 2.88 2.86 12.73
N GLN A 39 2.41 3.17 13.94
CA GLN A 39 1.36 2.38 14.62
C GLN A 39 0.07 2.38 13.81
N GLU A 40 -0.41 3.54 13.36
CA GLU A 40 -1.61 3.63 12.51
C GLU A 40 -1.45 2.83 11.21
N GLY A 41 -0.31 2.97 10.53
CA GLY A 41 -0.03 2.26 9.29
C GLY A 41 0.07 0.75 9.46
N LEU A 42 0.73 0.28 10.52
CA LEU A 42 0.87 -1.15 10.81
C LEU A 42 -0.49 -1.78 11.17
N ASN A 43 -1.31 -1.09 11.95
CA ASN A 43 -2.65 -1.54 12.30
C ASN A 43 -3.53 -1.68 11.05
N MET A 44 -3.49 -0.68 10.17
CA MET A 44 -4.23 -0.72 8.89
C MET A 44 -3.82 -1.90 8.01
N VAL A 45 -2.53 -2.21 7.92
CA VAL A 45 -2.03 -3.38 7.17
C VAL A 45 -2.45 -4.70 7.83
N ALA A 46 -2.40 -4.78 9.16
CA ALA A 46 -2.82 -5.97 9.90
C ALA A 46 -4.32 -6.26 9.67
N THR A 47 -5.18 -5.26 9.87
CA THR A 47 -6.62 -5.38 9.65
C THR A 47 -6.95 -5.81 8.23
N ALA A 48 -6.33 -5.22 7.21
CA ALA A 48 -6.55 -5.62 5.83
C ALA A 48 -6.17 -7.09 5.57
N ARG A 49 -5.09 -7.58 6.18
CA ARG A 49 -4.71 -9.00 6.06
C ARG A 49 -5.70 -9.91 6.77
N ASP A 50 -6.17 -9.53 7.95
CA ASP A 50 -7.14 -10.34 8.72
C ASP A 50 -8.50 -10.40 8.04
N LEU A 51 -8.86 -9.40 7.25
CA LEU A 51 -10.04 -9.40 6.40
C LEU A 51 -9.90 -10.31 5.17
N VAL A 52 -8.72 -10.38 4.56
CA VAL A 52 -8.48 -11.17 3.34
C VAL A 52 -8.19 -12.65 3.65
N ARG A 53 -7.55 -12.95 4.79
CA ARG A 53 -7.15 -14.32 5.15
C ARG A 53 -8.30 -15.34 5.13
N PRO A 54 -9.50 -15.05 5.68
CA PRO A 54 -10.62 -15.98 5.66
C PRO A 54 -11.10 -16.31 4.25
N ILE A 55 -11.15 -15.32 3.35
CA ILE A 55 -11.49 -15.53 1.92
C ILE A 55 -10.52 -16.53 1.32
N LEU A 56 -9.22 -16.33 1.54
CA LEU A 56 -8.20 -17.23 1.00
C LEU A 56 -8.29 -18.64 1.60
N ASP A 57 -8.72 -18.77 2.85
CA ASP A 57 -8.91 -20.07 3.50
C ASP A 57 -10.14 -20.81 2.93
N GLU A 58 -11.25 -20.10 2.67
CA GLU A 58 -12.46 -20.63 2.05
C GLU A 58 -12.20 -21.19 0.65
N TYR A 59 -11.41 -20.48 -0.16
CA TYR A 59 -11.02 -20.90 -1.50
C TYR A 59 -9.82 -21.88 -1.53
N GLY A 60 -9.32 -22.32 -0.37
CA GLY A 60 -8.21 -23.27 -0.29
C GLY A 60 -6.88 -22.74 -0.83
N ILE A 61 -6.69 -21.41 -0.86
CA ILE A 61 -5.50 -20.76 -1.40
C ILE A 61 -4.36 -20.84 -0.37
N THR A 62 -3.35 -21.62 -0.72
CA THR A 62 -2.20 -21.93 0.12
C THR A 62 -0.87 -21.56 -0.55
N GLY A 63 0.23 -21.69 0.19
CA GLY A 63 1.58 -21.51 -0.32
C GLY A 63 1.87 -20.10 -0.84
N GLY A 64 2.75 -20.00 -1.84
CA GLY A 64 3.20 -18.72 -2.40
C GLY A 64 2.09 -17.87 -3.03
N MET A 65 1.04 -18.51 -3.58
CA MET A 65 -0.09 -17.80 -4.18
C MET A 65 -0.86 -16.96 -3.16
N ARG A 66 -0.93 -17.40 -1.90
CA ARG A 66 -1.55 -16.64 -0.81
C ARG A 66 -0.91 -15.26 -0.66
N ALA A 67 0.41 -15.16 -0.80
CA ALA A 67 1.12 -13.89 -0.69
C ALA A 67 0.74 -12.92 -1.82
N THR A 68 0.50 -13.43 -3.03
CA THR A 68 0.10 -12.61 -4.18
C THR A 68 -1.29 -12.00 -3.99
N TYR A 69 -2.25 -12.75 -3.44
CA TYR A 69 -3.57 -12.21 -3.09
C TYR A 69 -3.51 -11.19 -1.95
N LEU A 70 -2.69 -11.44 -0.92
CA LEU A 70 -2.46 -10.45 0.14
C LEU A 70 -1.80 -9.17 -0.41
N ALA A 71 -0.89 -9.30 -1.37
CA ALA A 71 -0.28 -8.16 -2.05
C ALA A 71 -1.33 -7.37 -2.85
N PHE A 72 -2.25 -8.05 -3.54
CA PHE A 72 -3.38 -7.41 -4.21
C PHE A 72 -4.25 -6.60 -3.23
N GLY A 73 -4.66 -7.20 -2.10
CA GLY A 73 -5.47 -6.52 -1.08
C GLY A 73 -4.77 -5.28 -0.49
N LEU A 74 -3.46 -5.36 -0.23
CA LEU A 74 -2.68 -4.22 0.27
C LEU A 74 -2.44 -3.13 -0.78
N ALA A 75 -2.23 -3.52 -2.05
CA ALA A 75 -2.13 -2.59 -3.16
C ALA A 75 -3.46 -1.84 -3.35
N LEU A 76 -4.58 -2.54 -3.27
CA LEU A 76 -5.91 -1.96 -3.31
C LEU A 76 -6.08 -0.93 -2.20
N LEU A 77 -5.83 -1.34 -0.95
CA LEU A 77 -5.92 -0.51 0.25
C LEU A 77 -5.18 0.82 0.10
N ARG A 78 -3.93 0.79 -0.39
CA ARG A 78 -3.10 1.97 -0.63
C ARG A 78 -3.79 3.01 -1.53
N HIS A 79 -4.57 2.55 -2.51
CA HIS A 79 -5.25 3.42 -3.44
C HIS A 79 -6.59 3.91 -2.89
N ILE A 80 -7.42 3.01 -2.38
CA ILE A 80 -8.80 3.35 -1.99
C ILE A 80 -8.87 4.24 -0.74
N VAL A 81 -7.86 4.19 0.15
CA VAL A 81 -7.74 5.13 1.28
C VAL A 81 -7.58 6.58 0.81
N ARG A 82 -7.04 6.78 -0.40
CA ARG A 82 -6.76 8.11 -0.97
C ARG A 82 -7.77 8.54 -2.01
N GLN A 83 -8.42 7.59 -2.66
CA GLN A 83 -9.29 7.82 -3.82
C GLN A 83 -10.65 7.16 -3.58
N LYS A 84 -11.69 7.99 -3.42
CA LYS A 84 -13.05 7.54 -3.13
C LYS A 84 -13.95 7.63 -4.36
N GLY A 85 -15.15 7.05 -4.28
CA GLY A 85 -16.17 7.12 -5.33
C GLY A 85 -15.71 6.47 -6.64
N ASP A 86 -16.03 7.08 -7.77
CA ASP A 86 -15.78 6.49 -9.09
C ASP A 86 -14.28 6.38 -9.43
N ALA A 87 -13.43 7.23 -8.86
CA ALA A 87 -11.99 7.10 -8.97
C ALA A 87 -11.51 5.80 -8.30
N GLY A 88 -12.03 5.49 -7.11
CA GLY A 88 -11.76 4.24 -6.41
C GLY A 88 -12.17 3.02 -7.24
N LYS A 89 -13.38 3.04 -7.81
CA LYS A 89 -13.88 1.94 -8.68
C LYS A 89 -12.97 1.68 -9.87
N LYS A 90 -12.58 2.72 -10.61
CA LYS A 90 -11.69 2.60 -11.77
C LYS A 90 -10.33 2.01 -11.40
N ILE A 91 -9.78 2.43 -10.27
CA ILE A 91 -8.51 1.89 -9.77
C ILE A 91 -8.66 0.43 -9.37
N SER A 92 -9.72 0.06 -8.64
CA SER A 92 -9.99 -1.34 -8.26
C SER A 92 -10.08 -2.24 -9.49
N SER A 93 -10.82 -1.82 -10.52
CA SER A 93 -10.96 -2.57 -11.78
C SER A 93 -9.63 -2.71 -12.53
N GLY A 94 -8.86 -1.63 -12.63
CA GLY A 94 -7.54 -1.67 -13.27
C GLY A 94 -6.55 -2.55 -12.53
N LEU A 95 -6.55 -2.50 -11.19
CA LEU A 95 -5.68 -3.31 -10.35
C LEU A 95 -6.07 -4.79 -10.43
N LYS A 96 -7.36 -5.11 -10.41
CA LYS A 96 -7.85 -6.48 -10.65
C LYS A 96 -7.33 -7.01 -11.98
N SER A 97 -7.52 -6.26 -13.06
CA SER A 97 -7.04 -6.64 -14.40
C SER A 97 -5.53 -6.91 -14.42
N TYR A 98 -4.73 -6.05 -13.78
CA TYR A 98 -3.29 -6.27 -13.67
C TYR A 98 -2.96 -7.58 -12.96
N TYR A 99 -3.57 -7.86 -11.79
CA TYR A 99 -3.23 -9.05 -11.02
C TYR A 99 -3.75 -10.35 -11.63
N VAL A 100 -4.94 -10.32 -12.23
CA VAL A 100 -5.49 -11.46 -12.99
C VAL A 100 -4.58 -11.78 -14.17
N ASN A 101 -4.22 -10.78 -14.98
CA ASN A 101 -3.48 -11.01 -16.22
C ASN A 101 -1.99 -11.28 -16.00
N ALA A 102 -1.35 -10.59 -15.06
CA ALA A 102 0.10 -10.71 -14.84
C ALA A 102 0.48 -11.84 -13.88
N TYR A 103 -0.39 -12.18 -12.93
CA TYR A 103 -0.10 -13.17 -11.89
C TYR A 103 -1.10 -14.35 -11.85
N GLY A 104 -2.07 -14.39 -12.76
CA GLY A 104 -3.01 -15.50 -12.86
C GLY A 104 -3.94 -15.63 -11.66
N LEU A 105 -4.25 -14.52 -10.98
CA LEU A 105 -5.22 -14.56 -9.88
C LEU A 105 -6.63 -14.84 -10.41
N ASP A 106 -7.43 -15.55 -9.62
CA ASP A 106 -8.84 -15.79 -9.92
C ASP A 106 -9.62 -14.47 -9.82
N PRO A 107 -10.32 -14.05 -10.89
CA PRO A 107 -11.13 -12.84 -10.88
C PRO A 107 -12.21 -12.81 -9.78
N SER A 108 -12.78 -13.95 -9.41
CA SER A 108 -13.87 -14.05 -8.42
C SER A 108 -13.35 -13.77 -7.01
N VAL A 109 -12.24 -14.41 -6.63
CA VAL A 109 -11.55 -14.16 -5.34
C VAL A 109 -11.10 -12.71 -5.25
N CYS A 110 -10.64 -12.12 -6.37
CA CYS A 110 -10.29 -10.69 -6.40
C CYS A 110 -11.49 -9.78 -6.15
N ASP A 111 -12.70 -10.13 -6.61
CA ASP A 111 -13.91 -9.33 -6.36
C ASP A 111 -14.31 -9.34 -4.89
N GLU A 112 -14.23 -10.50 -4.22
CA GLU A 112 -14.50 -10.58 -2.79
C GLU A 112 -13.49 -9.78 -1.97
N ILE A 113 -12.20 -9.86 -2.31
CA ILE A 113 -11.16 -9.04 -1.69
C ILE A 113 -11.46 -7.55 -1.90
N ILE A 114 -11.90 -7.15 -3.11
CA ILE A 114 -12.30 -5.76 -3.36
C ILE A 114 -13.45 -5.36 -2.46
N GLN A 115 -14.48 -6.19 -2.33
CA GLN A 115 -15.66 -5.89 -1.52
C GLN A 115 -15.31 -5.69 -0.05
N VAL A 116 -14.54 -6.60 0.54
CA VAL A 116 -14.20 -6.53 1.97
C VAL A 116 -13.25 -5.35 2.27
N ILE A 117 -12.26 -5.11 1.41
CA ILE A 117 -11.30 -4.02 1.60
C ILE A 117 -11.95 -2.65 1.30
N ALA A 118 -12.73 -2.52 0.22
CA ALA A 118 -13.41 -1.28 -0.11
C ALA A 118 -14.55 -0.94 0.86
N GLY A 119 -15.30 -1.95 1.31
CA GLY A 119 -16.35 -1.78 2.33
C GLY A 119 -15.79 -1.35 3.67
N TRP A 120 -14.59 -1.82 4.05
CA TRP A 120 -13.91 -1.38 5.26
C TRP A 120 -13.43 0.08 5.19
N VAL A 121 -12.90 0.53 4.03
CA VAL A 121 -12.39 1.91 3.85
C VAL A 121 -13.49 2.94 3.63
N MET A 122 -14.64 2.52 3.09
CA MET A 122 -15.82 3.35 2.89
C MET A 122 -16.96 2.89 3.79
N PRO A 123 -16.87 3.07 5.13
CA PRO A 123 -18.05 2.97 5.97
C PRO A 123 -19.02 4.08 5.55
N TYR A 124 -20.30 3.72 5.41
CA TYR A 124 -21.42 4.58 5.00
C TYR A 124 -21.35 6.02 5.50
#